data_AF-A0A3L7W5B5-F1
#
_entry.id   AF-A0A3L7W5B5-F1
#
_cell.length_a   1.000
_cell.length_b   1.000
_cell.length_c   1.000
_cell.angle_alpha   90.00
_cell.angle_beta   90.00
_cell.angle_gamma   90.00
#
_symmetry.space_group_name_H-M   'P 1'
#
loop_
_entity.id
_entity.type
_entity.pdbx_description
1 polymer ?
#
loop_
_entity_poly.entity_id
_entity_poly.type
_entity_poly.pdbx_seq_one_letter_code
_entity_poly.pdbx_strand_id
1 'polypeptide(L)' 'KAKKGTGFDASTDTMVDMFEKGIVDAAKVTRSALQNAASVAAMVLTTEAVVSDIPEKKEAAAPGGHSHGGEMDF' A
#
# COMPACT_ATOMS: atom_id res chain seq x y z
N LYS A 1 8.97 30.44 -11.62
CA LYS A 1 7.82 29.54 -11.37
C LYS A 1 7.34 29.02 -12.72
N ALA A 2 7.14 27.72 -12.89
CA ALA A 2 6.47 27.18 -14.07
C ALA A 2 5.01 27.67 -14.11
N LYS A 3 4.41 27.74 -15.31
CA LYS A 3 3.00 28.08 -15.50
C LYS A 3 2.13 27.02 -14.81
N LYS A 4 0.97 27.41 -14.27
CA LYS A 4 0.00 26.44 -13.76
C LYS A 4 -0.39 25.48 -14.90
N GLY A 5 -0.45 24.18 -14.61
CA GLY A 5 -0.73 23.14 -15.59
C GLY A 5 0.52 22.56 -16.25
N THR A 6 1.69 23.18 -16.10
CA THR A 6 2.95 22.57 -16.55
C THR A 6 3.31 21.37 -15.67
N GLY A 7 3.52 20.22 -16.29
CA GLY A 7 3.94 18.98 -15.63
C GLY A 7 4.84 18.14 -16.53
N PHE A 8 5.19 16.96 -16.06
CA PHE A 8 6.10 16.03 -16.72
C PHE A 8 5.32 14.82 -17.23
N ASP A 9 5.40 14.54 -18.53
CA ASP A 9 4.85 13.34 -19.13
C ASP A 9 5.88 12.20 -19.02
N ALA A 10 5.66 11.31 -18.06
CA ALA A 10 6.55 10.18 -17.80
C ALA A 10 6.60 9.13 -18.92
N SER A 11 5.66 9.14 -19.87
CA SER A 11 5.66 8.21 -21.02
C SER A 11 6.58 8.67 -22.15
N THR A 12 6.80 9.98 -22.26
CA THR A 12 7.60 10.61 -23.33
C THR A 12 8.84 11.33 -22.84
N ASP A 13 9.04 11.42 -21.52
CA ASP A 13 10.16 12.10 -20.86
C ASP A 13 10.25 13.60 -21.22
N THR A 14 9.09 14.27 -21.30
CA THR A 14 9.01 15.70 -21.70
C THR A 14 8.16 16.54 -20.76
N MET A 15 8.48 17.83 -20.68
CA MET A 15 7.67 18.83 -19.96
C MET A 15 6.55 19.33 -20.87
N VAL A 16 5.31 19.26 -20.40
CA VAL A 16 4.10 19.52 -21.19
C VAL A 16 3.07 20.34 -20.40
N ASP A 17 2.06 20.88 -21.09
CA ASP A 17 0.82 21.30 -20.44
C ASP A 17 -0.07 20.06 -20.22
N MET A 18 -0.30 19.72 -18.94
CA MET A 18 -0.99 18.49 -18.53
C MET A 18 -2.47 18.50 -18.94
N PHE A 19 -3.10 19.68 -18.98
CA PHE A 19 -4.50 19.81 -19.39
C PHE A 19 -4.65 19.62 -20.89
N GLU A 20 -3.78 20.25 -21.69
CA GLU A 20 -3.80 20.10 -23.15
C GLU A 20 -3.46 18.66 -23.58
N LYS A 21 -2.57 17.98 -22.85
CA LYS A 21 -2.24 16.56 -23.08
C LYS A 21 -3.30 15.58 -22.56
N GLY A 22 -4.29 16.06 -21.81
CA GLY A 22 -5.33 15.20 -21.21
C GLY A 22 -4.84 14.32 -20.06
N ILE A 23 -3.68 14.63 -19.48
CA ILE A 23 -3.13 13.92 -18.31
C ILE A 23 -3.71 14.57 -17.06
N VAL A 24 -4.95 14.21 -16.74
CA VAL A 24 -5.74 14.83 -15.65
C VAL A 24 -6.24 13.79 -14.66
N ASP A 25 -6.14 14.13 -13.37
CA ASP A 25 -6.70 13.34 -12.28
C ASP A 25 -7.94 14.01 -11.70
N ALA A 26 -8.94 13.21 -11.32
CA ALA A 26 -10.09 13.73 -10.61
C ALA A 26 -9.65 14.31 -9.25
N ALA A 27 -9.97 15.58 -9.00
CA ALA A 27 -9.57 16.27 -7.76
C ALA A 27 -9.98 15.52 -6.48
N LYS A 28 -11.11 14.79 -6.52
CA LYS A 28 -11.56 13.92 -5.42
C LYS A 28 -10.55 12.80 -5.12
N VAL A 29 -10.01 12.15 -6.16
CA VAL A 29 -9.06 11.03 -6.00
C VAL A 29 -7.76 11.53 -5.39
N THR A 30 -7.17 12.60 -5.93
CA THR A 30 -5.92 13.16 -5.40
C THR A 30 -6.06 13.62 -3.94
N ARG A 31 -7.17 14.30 -3.59
CA ARG A 31 -7.40 14.71 -2.20
C ARG A 31 -7.57 13.51 -1.28
N SER A 32 -8.35 12.51 -1.69
CA SER A 32 -8.65 11.34 -0.85
C SER A 32 -7.39 10.50 -0.64
N ALA A 33 -6.57 10.31 -1.67
CA ALA A 33 -5.29 9.63 -1.55
C ALA A 33 -4.38 10.31 -0.53
N LEU A 34 -4.23 11.64 -0.62
CA LEU A 34 -3.42 12.40 0.34
C LEU A 34 -3.97 12.30 1.77
N GLN A 35 -5.29 12.48 1.94
CA GLN A 35 -5.93 12.42 3.27
C GLN A 35 -5.75 11.05 3.92
N ASN A 36 -5.94 9.97 3.18
CA ASN A 36 -5.76 8.61 3.69
C ASN A 36 -4.30 8.32 4.02
N ALA A 37 -3.37 8.73 3.16
CA ALA A 37 -1.93 8.57 3.40
C ALA A 37 -1.49 9.32 4.66
N ALA A 38 -1.89 10.59 4.81
CA ALA A 38 -1.59 11.39 5.98
C ALA A 38 -2.17 10.79 7.26
N SER A 39 -3.38 10.22 7.22
CA SER A 39 -4.02 9.56 8.36
C SER A 39 -3.21 8.35 8.84
N VAL A 40 -2.84 7.44 7.93
CA VAL A 40 -2.03 6.26 8.28
C VAL A 40 -0.63 6.68 8.75
N ALA A 41 0.01 7.63 8.07
CA ALA A 41 1.32 8.13 8.46
C ALA A 41 1.29 8.72 9.87
N ALA A 42 0.28 9.52 10.21
CA ALA A 42 0.13 10.08 11.55
C ALA A 42 -0.01 8.99 12.62
N MET A 43 -0.85 7.96 12.39
CA MET A 43 -0.99 6.85 13.34
C MET A 43 0.33 6.08 13.53
N VAL A 44 1.03 5.75 12.43
CA VAL A 44 2.30 5.01 12.47
C VAL A 44 3.38 5.80 13.21
N LEU A 45 3.51 7.10 12.93
CA LEU A 45 4.52 7.96 13.57
C LEU A 45 4.34 8.08 15.09
N THR A 46 3.12 7.95 15.59
CA THR A 46 2.82 8.00 17.04
C THR A 46 2.76 6.62 17.69
N THR A 47 2.98 5.54 16.94
CA THR A 47 2.97 4.18 17.48
C THR A 47 4.36 3.84 18.03
N GLU A 48 4.50 3.85 19.36
CA GLU A 48 5.78 3.57 20.05
C GLU A 48 6.13 2.07 20.11
N ALA A 49 5.13 1.18 20.07
CA ALA A 49 5.33 -0.27 20.12
C ALA A 49 4.20 -1.01 19.40
N VAL A 50 4.51 -2.22 18.90
CA VAL A 50 3.55 -3.16 18.32
C VAL A 50 3.69 -4.49 19.04
N VAL A 51 2.55 -5.05 19.48
CA VAL A 51 2.49 -6.41 20.04
C VAL A 51 1.90 -7.31 18.97
N SER A 52 2.60 -8.40 18.66
CA SER A 52 2.16 -9.41 17.69
C SER A 52 2.26 -10.81 18.27
N ASP A 53 1.49 -11.74 17.72
CA ASP A 53 1.62 -13.16 18.03
C ASP A 53 2.99 -13.70 17.58
N ILE A 54 3.44 -14.76 18.25
CA ILE A 54 4.67 -15.46 17.86
C ILE A 54 4.40 -16.14 16.50
N PRO A 55 5.27 -15.94 15.49
CA PRO A 55 5.09 -16.59 14.21
C PRO A 55 5.02 -18.11 14.37
N GLU A 56 3.94 -18.71 13.87
CA GLU A 56 3.81 -20.16 13.84
C GLU A 56 4.93 -20.76 12.98
N LYS A 57 5.61 -21.76 13.52
CA LYS A 57 6.50 -22.59 12.68
C LYS A 57 5.60 -23.40 11.76
N LYS A 58 5.63 -23.10 10.47
CA LYS A 58 5.10 -24.04 9.47
C LYS A 58 5.85 -25.35 9.65
N GLU A 59 5.17 -26.38 10.13
CA GLU A 59 5.74 -27.72 10.14
C GLU A 59 6.16 -28.04 8.71
N ALA A 60 7.44 -28.32 8.51
CA ALA A 60 7.89 -28.91 7.26
C ALA A 60 7.10 -30.20 7.13
N ALA A 61 6.23 -30.28 6.11
CA ALA A 61 5.52 -31.50 5.79
C ALA A 61 6.57 -32.59 5.57
N ALA A 62 6.81 -33.42 6.58
CA ALA A 62 7.69 -34.56 6.49
C ALA A 62 7.04 -35.52 5.49
N PRO A 63 7.75 -35.94 4.43
CA PRO A 63 7.18 -36.85 3.45
C PRO A 63 7.08 -38.25 4.08
N GLY A 64 5.90 -38.57 4.59
CA GLY A 64 5.48 -39.93 4.92
C GLY A 64 5.44 -40.24 6.42
N GLY A 65 4.27 -40.68 6.88
CA GLY A 65 4.10 -41.30 8.20
C GLY A 65 2.68 -41.15 8.75
N HIS A 66 1.92 -42.24 8.75
CA HIS A 66 0.60 -42.36 9.35
C HIS A 66 0.56 -41.97 10.85
N SER A 67 -0.46 -41.24 11.29
CA SER A 67 -1.56 -41.73 12.15
C SER A 67 -2.13 -40.67 13.11
N HIS A 68 -3.45 -40.76 13.32
CA HIS A 68 -4.25 -40.31 14.47
C HIS A 68 -4.48 -38.81 14.73
N GLY A 69 -5.64 -38.32 14.26
CA GLY A 69 -6.80 -38.11 15.13
C GLY A 69 -6.75 -36.96 16.15
N GLY A 70 -7.51 -35.91 15.84
CA GLY A 70 -8.33 -35.15 16.80
C GLY A 70 -7.66 -33.97 17.48
N GLU A 71 -8.03 -32.76 17.07
CA GLU A 71 -8.72 -31.79 17.94
C GLU A 71 -9.25 -30.65 17.06
N MET A 72 -10.58 -30.53 17.01
CA MET A 72 -11.23 -29.29 16.60
C MET A 72 -11.29 -28.45 17.87
N ASP A 73 -10.48 -27.40 17.94
CA ASP A 73 -10.61 -26.40 18.99
C ASP A 73 -11.27 -25.14 18.41
N PHE A 74 -12.25 -24.64 19.17
CA PHE A 74 -13.21 -23.60 18.81
C PHE A 74 -12.57 -22.22 18.58
#